data_AF-A0AAY4BS88-F1
#
_entry.id   AF-A0AAY4BS88-F1
#
_cell.length_a   1.000
_cell.length_b   1.000
_cell.length_c   1.000
_cell.angle_alpha   90.00
_cell.angle_beta   90.00
_cell.angle_gamma   90.00
#
_symmetry.space_group_name_H-M   'P 1'
#
loop_
_entity.id
_entity.type
_entity.pdbx_description
1 polymer ?
#
loop_
_entity_poly.entity_id
_entity_poly.type
_entity_poly.pdbx_seq_one_letter_code
_entity_poly.pdbx_strand_id
1 'polypeptide(L)' 'MLSPSSSVWGRYLHKGEEEMPEVEIDIDDLLEVSGEDERAVKLQESLTDCYKPTEDFVQELLCRIRGMRKLSAPQKKGL' A
#
# COMPACT_ATOMS: atom_id res chain seq x y z
N MET A 1 -28.74 -4.27 4.25
CA MET A 1 -28.39 -3.60 2.98
C MET A 1 -27.04 -2.93 3.19
N LEU A 2 -25.95 -3.60 2.81
CA LEU A 2 -24.61 -3.04 2.98
C LEU A 2 -24.36 -2.02 1.86
N SER A 3 -24.02 -0.79 2.25
CA SER A 3 -23.84 0.33 1.35
C SER A 3 -22.69 0.08 0.35
N PRO A 4 -22.88 0.31 -0.96
CA PRO A 4 -21.86 0.11 -1.99
C PRO A 4 -20.63 1.04 -1.91
N SER A 5 -20.55 1.95 -0.94
CA SER A 5 -19.58 3.06 -0.90
C SER A 5 -18.29 2.79 -0.08
N SER A 6 -17.84 1.53 -0.01
CA SER A 6 -16.49 1.16 0.47
C SER A 6 -15.69 0.49 -0.66
N SER A 7 -15.92 0.95 -1.90
CA SER A 7 -15.91 0.19 -3.16
C SER A 7 -14.57 -0.26 -3.74
N VAL A 8 -13.45 -0.13 -3.03
CA VAL A 8 -12.17 -0.70 -3.51
C VAL A 8 -12.08 -2.15 -3.03
N TRP A 9 -12.11 -2.37 -1.72
CA TRP A 9 -11.97 -3.70 -1.13
C TRP A 9 -13.12 -4.66 -1.49
N GLY A 10 -14.35 -4.18 -1.56
CA GLY A 10 -15.51 -4.99 -1.94
C GLY A 10 -15.50 -5.51 -3.38
N ARG A 11 -14.74 -4.87 -4.29
CA ARG A 11 -14.66 -5.27 -5.70
C ARG A 11 -13.62 -6.38 -5.93
N TYR A 12 -12.59 -6.45 -5.09
CA TYR A 12 -11.55 -7.49 -5.13
C TYR A 12 -11.90 -8.71 -4.25
N LEU A 13 -12.74 -8.55 -3.22
CA LEU A 13 -13.13 -9.66 -2.34
C LEU A 13 -14.23 -10.57 -2.94
N HIS A 14 -14.94 -10.14 -3.99
CA HIS A 14 -16.16 -10.82 -4.46
C HIS A 14 -15.95 -11.85 -5.60
N LYS A 15 -14.73 -12.10 -6.08
CA LYS A 15 -14.50 -12.95 -7.27
C LYS A 15 -13.90 -14.35 -7.00
N GLY A 16 -13.86 -14.78 -5.75
CA GLY A 16 -13.39 -16.13 -5.39
C GLY A 16 -13.14 -16.18 -3.90
N GLU A 17 -13.61 -17.24 -3.26
CA GLU A 17 -13.51 -17.51 -1.81
C GLU A 17 -12.07 -17.75 -1.32
N GLU A 18 -11.05 -17.26 -2.02
CA GLU A 18 -9.68 -17.23 -1.51
C GLU A 18 -9.50 -15.99 -0.64
N GLU A 19 -9.44 -16.26 0.66
CA GLU A 19 -8.99 -15.34 1.70
C GLU A 19 -7.61 -14.79 1.29
N MET A 20 -7.49 -13.47 1.19
CA MET A 20 -6.21 -12.85 0.86
C MET A 20 -5.24 -13.14 2.01
N PRO A 21 -4.02 -13.65 1.74
CA PRO A 21 -3.07 -13.94 2.80
C PRO A 21 -2.74 -12.69 3.59
N GLU A 22 -2.47 -12.86 4.89
CA GLU A 22 -1.91 -11.79 5.72
C GLU A 22 -0.46 -11.55 5.29
N VAL A 23 -0.24 -10.52 4.47
CA VAL A 23 1.09 -10.09 4.04
C VAL A 23 1.55 -8.91 4.88
N GLU A 24 2.70 -9.03 5.53
CA GLU A 24 3.36 -7.94 6.24
C GLU A 24 4.24 -7.14 5.29
N ILE A 25 4.03 -5.82 5.23
CA ILE A 25 4.80 -4.88 4.41
C ILE A 25 5.54 -3.92 5.35
N ASP A 26 6.87 -3.92 5.30
CA ASP A 26 7.71 -2.99 6.06
C ASP A 26 7.73 -1.59 5.44
N ILE A 27 7.05 -0.63 6.08
CA ILE A 27 6.96 0.75 5.59
C ILE A 27 8.30 1.47 5.71
N ASP A 28 9.08 1.23 6.77
CA ASP A 28 10.39 1.86 6.96
C ASP A 28 11.36 1.49 5.83
N ASP A 29 11.40 0.22 5.44
CA ASP A 29 12.24 -0.27 4.34
C ASP A 29 11.84 0.38 3.00
N LEU A 30 10.52 0.48 2.72
CA LEU A 30 10.02 1.23 1.58
C LEU A 30 10.36 2.73 1.65
N LEU A 31 10.42 3.34 2.82
CA LEU A 31 10.82 4.74 2.98
C LEU A 31 12.32 4.94 2.69
N GLU A 32 13.17 3.97 3.03
CA GLU A 32 14.61 3.96 2.73
C GLU A 32 14.92 3.87 1.23
N VAL A 33 14.14 3.08 0.49
CA VAL A 33 14.28 3.00 -0.97
C VAL A 33 14.00 4.36 -1.59
N SER A 34 14.88 4.87 -2.45
CA SER A 34 14.73 6.21 -3.04
C SER A 34 13.97 6.24 -4.37
N GLY A 35 13.94 5.13 -5.11
CA GLY A 35 13.22 5.00 -6.37
C GLY A 35 11.77 4.52 -6.20
N GLU A 36 10.82 5.16 -6.89
CA GLU A 36 9.44 4.67 -6.98
C GLU A 36 9.39 3.29 -7.68
N ASP A 37 10.21 3.09 -8.70
CA ASP A 37 10.29 1.81 -9.43
C ASP A 37 10.82 0.67 -8.54
N GLU A 38 11.91 0.91 -7.80
CA GLU A 38 12.46 -0.07 -6.86
C GLU A 38 11.47 -0.41 -5.74
N ARG A 39 10.73 0.58 -5.22
CA ARG A 39 9.67 0.34 -4.23
C ARG A 39 8.54 -0.50 -4.79
N ALA A 40 8.14 -0.23 -6.04
CA ALA A 40 7.10 -0.99 -6.72
C ALA A 40 7.50 -2.46 -6.86
N VAL A 41 8.75 -2.72 -7.26
CA VAL A 41 9.30 -4.08 -7.38
C VAL A 41 9.29 -4.77 -6.01
N LYS A 42 9.79 -4.11 -4.96
CA LYS A 42 9.83 -4.70 -3.62
C LYS A 42 8.44 -5.01 -3.06
N LEU A 43 7.47 -4.14 -3.32
CA LEU A 43 6.06 -4.37 -3.01
C LEU A 43 5.47 -5.54 -3.79
N GLN A 44 5.77 -5.66 -5.08
CA GLN A 44 5.36 -6.79 -5.91
C GLN A 44 5.93 -8.10 -5.39
N GLU A 45 7.18 -8.11 -4.93
CA GLU A 45 7.82 -9.29 -4.31
C GLU A 45 7.12 -9.71 -3.02
N SER A 46 6.82 -8.76 -2.12
CA SER A 46 6.07 -9.06 -0.89
C SER A 46 4.64 -9.55 -1.17
N LEU A 47 4.05 -9.09 -2.27
CA LEU A 47 2.68 -9.43 -2.68
C LEU A 47 2.64 -10.60 -3.67
N THR A 48 3.75 -11.31 -3.89
CA THR A 48 3.83 -12.41 -4.87
C THR A 48 2.89 -13.57 -4.53
N ASP A 49 2.63 -13.79 -3.23
CA ASP A 49 1.73 -14.81 -2.72
C ASP A 49 0.24 -14.39 -2.78
N CYS A 50 -0.05 -13.17 -3.22
CA CYS A 50 -1.42 -12.71 -3.38
C CYS A 50 -2.03 -13.26 -4.68
N TYR A 51 -3.12 -14.00 -4.56
CA TYR A 51 -3.90 -14.55 -5.68
C TYR A 51 -4.69 -13.49 -6.47
N LYS A 52 -4.60 -12.21 -6.08
CA LYS A 52 -5.35 -11.10 -6.67
C LYS A 52 -4.41 -10.07 -7.29
N PRO A 53 -4.84 -9.37 -8.35
CA PRO A 53 -4.03 -8.32 -8.95
C PRO A 53 -3.76 -7.22 -7.93
N THR A 54 -2.48 -7.01 -7.62
CA THR A 54 -1.99 -6.08 -6.61
C THR A 54 -1.55 -4.74 -7.19
N GLU A 55 -1.65 -4.56 -8.51
CA GLU A 55 -1.14 -3.37 -9.21
C GLU A 55 -1.76 -2.05 -8.71
N ASP A 56 -3.07 -2.03 -8.46
CA ASP A 56 -3.76 -0.89 -7.84
C ASP A 56 -3.29 -0.66 -6.39
N PHE A 57 -3.08 -1.71 -5.61
CA PHE A 57 -2.61 -1.62 -4.23
C PHE A 57 -1.19 -1.06 -4.16
N VAL A 58 -0.30 -1.54 -5.03
CA VAL A 58 1.08 -1.06 -5.13
C VAL A 58 1.08 0.43 -5.48
N GLN A 59 0.31 0.85 -6.48
CA GLN A 59 0.21 2.28 -6.84
C GLN A 59 -0.36 3.14 -5.71
N GLU A 60 -1.41 2.68 -5.03
CA GLU A 60 -2.03 3.41 -3.93
C GLU A 60 -1.04 3.57 -2.76
N LEU A 61 -0.35 2.50 -2.37
CA LEU A 61 0.61 2.53 -1.28
C LEU A 61 1.82 3.41 -1.61
N LEU A 62 2.36 3.33 -2.83
CA LEU A 62 3.43 4.21 -3.30
C LEU A 62 3.03 5.70 -3.23
N CYS A 63 1.81 6.01 -3.65
CA CYS A 63 1.26 7.36 -3.55
C CYS A 63 1.17 7.83 -2.09
N ARG A 64 0.73 6.94 -1.19
CA ARG A 64 0.60 7.19 0.25
C ARG A 64 1.96 7.48 0.90
N ILE A 65 2.96 6.62 0.70
CA ILE A 65 4.29 6.74 1.33
C ILE A 65 5.09 7.92 0.76
N ARG A 66 4.86 8.28 -0.51
CA ARG A 66 5.43 9.49 -1.11
C ARG A 66 4.94 10.76 -0.41
N GLY A 67 3.69 10.77 0.07
CA GLY A 67 3.16 11.82 0.94
C GLY A 67 3.75 11.80 2.35
N MET A 68 4.08 10.62 2.89
CA MET A 68 4.62 10.47 4.25
C MET A 68 6.03 11.01 4.43
N ARG A 69 6.92 10.92 3.41
CA ARG A 69 8.27 11.54 3.46
C ARG A 69 8.23 13.06 3.67
N LYS A 70 7.09 13.71 3.44
CA LYS A 70 6.86 15.15 3.64
C LYS A 70 6.26 15.50 5.01
N LEU A 71 5.85 14.51 5.79
CA LEU A 71 5.29 14.68 7.14
C LEU A 71 6.35 14.57 8.25
N SER A 72 7.65 14.74 7.91
CA SER A 72 8.63 15.07 8.93
C SER A 72 8.09 16.27 9.72
N ALA A 73 8.02 16.10 11.05
CA ALA A 73 7.25 16.94 11.96
C ALA A 73 7.35 18.43 11.60
N PRO A 74 6.27 19.24 11.78
CA PRO A 74 6.46 20.67 11.85
C PRO A 74 7.48 20.91 12.97
N GLN A 75 8.70 21.25 12.59
CA GLN A 75 9.68 21.79 13.51
C GLN A 75 9.05 23.09 14.00
N LYS A 76 8.32 23.02 15.12
CA LYS A 76 8.03 24.21 15.90
C LYS A 76 9.38 24.68 16.42
N LYS A 77 10.04 25.48 15.59
CA LYS A 77 11.07 26.43 16.00
C LYS A 77 10.45 27.29 17.09
N GLY A 78 11.11 27.28 18.24
CA GLY A 78 11.27 28.37 19.20
C GLY A 78 10.03 29.19 19.54
N LEU A 79 9.60 29.09 20.79
CA LEU A 79 9.98 30.10 21.78
C LEU A 79 9.88 29.51 23.19
#